data_AF-A0A6A4L155-F1
#
_entry.id   AF-A0A6A4L155-F1
#
_cell.length_a   1.000
_cell.length_b   1.000
_cell.length_c   1.000
_cell.angle_alpha   90.00
_cell.angle_beta   90.00
_cell.angle_gamma   90.00
#
_symmetry.space_group_name_H-M   'P 1'
#
loop_
_entity.id
_entity.type
_entity.pdbx_description
1 polymer ?
#
loop_
_entity_poly.entity_id
_entity_poly.type
_entity_poly.pdbx_seq_one_letter_code
_entity_poly.pdbx_strand_id
1 'polypeptide(L)'
;MGNSFPCRICVVGFLIGVCLATLFLAALMTSLGTFAFGGNSFSTFSNGITSWDSSSDIINMVTKGDCNLKPRETEKVMCSEQTSDDNIDERVSFLYSAWSALLDESTKGEASERLKSNGAYPPWCNDPNVKFLVADWDRVKRFGMGAQIAGMCGLLAIAINEKRVLVTNYYNRADHDGCRGPSRSSWSCYFFPETSQECRDRALQLMKEKKAWEKGIITGRHNYTTEQIWFDKAPRQVLNISTISFITFKAEAWGEPWIYLQPTTDVNGTLIASHGRMDTRWWRAQGVRYLMRFQTQYTCNLLNAERHSAFGGKLLNWFLQHPLKNGWSHKPWMPRPLISMHVRMGDKASEMKVVGFEEYMNLAERTRKRFPHVHNILVSTEMQEVIDKLRSYPHWNFYYTNVTRQVGNTSMADYTTSLGRKTSTNYPLVNFLMAAESDFFIGALGSTWSYLIDGMRNTGGKVMAGYLSVNKDRYW
;
A
#
# COMPACT_ATOMS: atom_id res chain seq x y z
N MET A 1 28.24 -0.38 43.28
CA MET A 1 28.42 1.05 43.63
C MET A 1 28.65 1.84 42.35
N GLY A 2 27.87 2.91 42.16
CA GLY A 2 28.07 4.02 41.22
C GLY A 2 27.64 3.77 39.76
N ASN A 3 26.92 4.66 39.06
CA ASN A 3 26.03 5.77 39.41
C ASN A 3 25.30 6.14 38.10
N SER A 4 23.98 5.99 38.02
CA SER A 4 23.16 6.38 36.86
C SER A 4 22.40 7.67 37.18
N PHE A 5 22.98 8.81 36.80
CA PHE A 5 22.37 10.13 37.01
C PHE A 5 21.90 10.92 35.77
N PRO A 6 22.01 10.46 34.48
CA PRO A 6 21.35 11.19 33.39
C PRO A 6 19.89 10.76 33.13
N CYS A 7 19.48 9.52 33.47
CA CYS A 7 18.17 9.00 33.06
C CYS A 7 16.97 9.50 33.89
N ARG A 8 17.19 10.17 35.03
CA ARG A 8 16.08 10.67 35.86
C ARG A 8 15.54 12.03 35.44
N ILE A 9 16.33 12.85 34.74
CA ILE A 9 15.90 14.18 34.30
C ILE A 9 14.98 14.07 33.05
N CYS A 10 15.19 13.08 32.18
CA CYS A 10 14.36 12.87 30.99
C CYS A 10 12.92 12.40 31.33
N VAL A 11 12.74 11.64 32.41
CA VAL A 11 11.42 11.13 32.81
C VAL A 11 10.57 12.24 33.46
N VAL A 12 11.20 13.14 34.23
CA VAL A 12 10.51 14.30 34.81
C VAL A 12 10.17 15.33 33.73
N GLY A 13 11.04 15.54 32.74
CA GLY A 13 10.75 16.40 31.58
C GLY A 13 9.58 15.90 30.72
N PHE A 14 9.48 14.59 30.53
CA PHE A 14 8.36 13.96 29.79
C PHE A 14 7.03 14.12 30.53
N LEU A 15 7.01 13.90 31.85
CA LEU A 15 5.79 14.02 32.65
C LEU A 15 5.32 15.48 32.79
N ILE A 16 6.24 16.44 32.92
CA ILE A 16 5.89 17.87 32.92
C ILE A 16 5.36 18.32 31.55
N GLY A 17 5.92 17.81 30.45
CA GLY A 17 5.43 18.09 29.09
C GLY A 17 4.01 17.57 28.84
N VAL A 18 3.69 16.37 29.32
CA VAL A 18 2.34 15.79 29.20
C VAL A 18 1.32 16.54 30.06
N CYS A 19 1.70 17.00 31.27
CA CYS A 19 0.83 17.79 32.13
C CYS A 19 0.57 19.22 31.58
N LEU A 20 1.57 19.85 30.96
CA LEU A 20 1.38 21.17 30.33
C LEU A 20 0.54 21.08 29.05
N ALA A 21 0.75 20.06 28.21
CA ALA A 21 -0.04 19.84 27.00
C ALA A 21 -1.53 19.57 27.30
N THR A 22 -1.81 18.83 28.38
CA THR A 22 -3.19 18.56 28.83
C THR A 22 -3.86 19.79 29.45
N LEU A 23 -3.11 20.66 30.15
CA LEU A 23 -3.60 21.96 30.62
C LEU A 23 -3.95 22.91 29.47
N PHE A 24 -3.13 22.97 28.41
CA PHE A 24 -3.41 23.79 27.22
C PHE A 24 -4.60 23.26 26.41
N LEU A 25 -4.74 21.94 26.27
CA LEU A 25 -5.91 21.33 25.60
C LEU A 25 -7.21 21.53 26.38
N ALA A 26 -7.17 21.47 27.72
CA ALA A 26 -8.34 21.74 28.55
C ALA A 26 -8.75 23.22 28.56
N ALA A 27 -7.79 24.15 28.48
CA ALA A 27 -8.08 25.58 28.35
C ALA A 27 -8.62 25.97 26.96
N LEU A 28 -8.20 25.26 25.90
CA LEU A 28 -8.72 25.49 24.53
C LEU A 28 -10.15 24.95 24.34
N MET A 29 -10.50 23.88 25.05
CA MET A 29 -11.83 23.25 24.98
C MET A 29 -12.91 24.04 25.73
N THR A 30 -12.54 24.90 26.70
CA THR A 30 -13.50 25.73 27.45
C THR A 30 -13.73 27.12 26.84
N SER A 31 -12.93 27.56 25.86
CA SER A 31 -13.04 28.90 25.25
C SER A 31 -13.74 28.96 23.89
N LEU A 32 -14.21 27.84 23.34
CA LEU A 32 -14.93 27.78 22.06
C LEU A 32 -16.30 27.12 22.23
N GLY A 33 -17.04 27.59 23.23
CA GLY A 33 -18.49 27.50 23.24
C GLY A 33 -19.08 28.52 22.26
N THR A 34 -20.05 28.07 21.46
CA THR A 34 -20.99 28.85 20.63
C THR A 34 -20.41 29.68 19.48
N PHE A 35 -20.40 29.12 18.26
CA PHE A 35 -20.87 29.84 17.06
C PHE A 35 -21.51 28.87 16.07
N ALA A 36 -22.82 29.05 15.85
CA ALA A 36 -23.58 28.48 14.75
C ALA A 36 -23.49 29.41 13.54
N PHE A 37 -23.12 28.89 12.37
CA PHE A 37 -23.38 29.44 11.02
C PHE A 37 -23.28 28.24 10.07
N GLY A 38 -24.29 27.83 9.29
CA GLY A 38 -25.13 28.64 8.41
C GLY A 38 -24.59 28.48 6.99
N GLY A 39 -25.25 27.69 6.15
CA GLY A 39 -24.78 27.39 4.79
C GLY A 39 -24.77 28.59 3.85
N ASN A 40 -23.77 28.65 2.95
CA ASN A 40 -23.88 29.00 1.53
C ASN A 40 -22.49 29.16 0.86
N SER A 41 -22.38 28.58 -0.34
CA SER A 41 -21.61 29.01 -1.53
C SER A 41 -20.17 29.54 -1.39
N PHE A 42 -19.23 28.80 -1.99
CA PHE A 42 -17.85 29.25 -2.25
C PHE A 42 -17.82 30.28 -3.39
N SER A 43 -17.46 31.52 -3.08
CA SER A 43 -16.96 32.50 -4.05
C SER A 43 -15.47 32.80 -3.83
N THR A 44 -14.77 32.86 -4.96
CA THR A 44 -13.63 33.71 -5.34
C THR A 44 -12.77 34.34 -4.24
N PHE A 45 -11.49 33.98 -4.20
CA PHE A 45 -10.43 34.89 -3.72
C PHE A 45 -9.46 35.23 -4.84
N SER A 46 -9.36 36.54 -5.06
CA SER A 46 -8.53 37.27 -6.00
C SER A 46 -7.11 37.47 -5.45
N ASN A 47 -6.15 37.48 -6.38
CA ASN A 47 -4.84 38.13 -6.43
C ASN A 47 -4.22 38.67 -5.12
N GLY A 48 -3.00 38.19 -4.87
CA GLY A 48 -1.98 38.85 -4.07
C GLY A 48 -0.59 38.36 -4.51
N ILE A 49 -0.08 38.93 -5.60
CA ILE A 49 1.32 38.78 -6.06
C ILE A 49 2.19 39.64 -5.13
N THR A 50 3.31 39.09 -4.64
CA THR A 50 4.51 39.89 -4.39
C THR A 50 5.68 39.24 -5.12
N SER A 51 6.27 40.03 -6.01
CA SER A 51 7.40 39.72 -6.87
C SER A 51 8.69 39.65 -6.06
N TRP A 52 9.58 38.73 -6.43
CA TRP A 52 11.01 38.97 -6.27
C TRP A 52 11.73 38.58 -7.56
N ASP A 53 12.07 39.60 -8.35
CA ASP A 53 13.04 39.55 -9.43
C ASP A 53 14.39 40.09 -8.92
N SER A 54 15.48 39.47 -9.38
CA SER A 54 16.77 40.08 -9.75
C SER A 54 17.65 38.94 -10.31
N SER A 55 17.71 38.76 -11.64
CA SER A 55 18.56 39.43 -12.65
C SER A 55 19.98 38.87 -12.75
N SER A 56 20.27 38.48 -13.99
CA SER A 56 21.51 38.12 -14.70
C SER A 56 22.87 38.42 -14.08
N ASP A 57 23.84 37.52 -14.30
CA ASP A 57 25.02 37.88 -15.10
C ASP A 57 25.70 36.67 -15.76
N ILE A 58 26.06 36.90 -17.03
CA ILE A 58 26.74 36.03 -17.98
C ILE A 58 28.25 36.17 -17.78
N ILE A 59 29.00 35.07 -17.63
CA ILE A 59 30.40 34.99 -18.07
C ILE A 59 30.65 33.66 -18.79
N ASN A 60 30.97 33.77 -20.08
CA ASN A 60 31.59 32.74 -20.92
C ASN A 60 32.99 32.39 -20.39
N MET A 61 33.35 31.11 -20.34
CA MET A 61 34.69 30.69 -20.77
C MET A 61 34.69 29.23 -21.25
N VAL A 62 34.94 29.10 -22.54
CA VAL A 62 35.36 27.88 -23.24
C VAL A 62 36.79 27.54 -22.81
N THR A 63 37.06 26.28 -22.45
CA THR A 63 38.21 25.52 -22.99
C THR A 63 38.07 24.03 -22.66
N LYS A 64 37.86 23.25 -23.73
CA LYS A 64 38.58 22.01 -24.10
C LYS A 64 39.39 21.35 -22.96
N GLY A 65 38.98 20.14 -22.60
CA GLY A 65 39.77 19.20 -21.81
C GLY A 65 39.26 17.78 -22.03
N ASP A 66 39.83 17.10 -23.03
CA ASP A 66 39.70 15.65 -23.21
C ASP A 66 40.22 14.94 -21.96
N CYS A 67 39.38 14.13 -21.32
CA CYS A 67 39.82 13.14 -20.34
C CYS A 67 39.04 11.83 -20.54
N ASN A 68 39.69 10.92 -21.28
CA ASN A 68 39.41 9.49 -21.26
C ASN A 68 39.48 8.95 -19.82
N LEU A 69 38.36 8.51 -19.25
CA LEU A 69 38.36 7.64 -18.06
C LEU A 69 37.44 6.44 -18.30
N LYS A 70 38.08 5.27 -18.31
CA LYS A 70 37.48 3.93 -18.33
C LYS A 70 36.44 3.77 -17.21
N PRO A 71 35.38 2.97 -17.42
CA PRO A 71 34.31 2.80 -16.45
C PRO A 71 34.84 2.05 -15.23
N ARG A 72 34.82 2.67 -14.05
CA ARG A 72 35.00 1.97 -12.78
C ARG A 72 33.64 1.56 -12.25
N GLU A 73 33.52 0.26 -12.01
CA GLU A 73 32.46 -0.40 -11.25
C GLU A 73 32.20 0.36 -9.95
N THR A 74 31.05 1.02 -9.85
CA THR A 74 30.44 1.34 -8.56
C THR A 74 28.93 1.48 -8.75
N GLU A 75 28.26 0.39 -9.17
CA GLU A 75 26.81 0.23 -8.96
C GLU A 75 26.57 0.04 -7.45
N LYS A 76 26.53 1.15 -6.72
CA LYS A 76 26.02 1.17 -5.35
C LYS A 76 24.51 0.97 -5.43
N VAL A 77 24.09 -0.22 -4.99
CA VAL A 77 22.73 -0.61 -4.65
C VAL A 77 22.03 0.51 -3.88
N MET A 78 21.05 1.19 -4.52
CA MET A 78 20.16 2.14 -3.86
C MET A 78 18.90 1.43 -3.38
N CYS A 79 18.98 0.79 -2.23
CA CYS A 79 17.85 0.68 -1.31
C CYS A 79 18.41 0.90 0.08
N SER A 80 17.85 1.90 0.76
CA SER A 80 18.24 2.35 2.09
C SER A 80 18.42 1.18 3.05
N GLU A 81 19.58 1.11 3.71
CA GLU A 81 19.60 0.61 5.09
C GLU A 81 18.62 1.45 5.91
N GLN A 82 17.78 0.77 6.67
CA GLN A 82 16.69 1.38 7.45
C GLN A 82 17.22 2.42 8.44
N THR A 83 16.74 3.65 8.32
CA THR A 83 16.54 4.56 9.46
C THR A 83 15.21 5.29 9.32
N SER A 84 14.29 4.90 10.21
CA SER A 84 13.16 5.63 10.82
C SER A 84 12.60 6.87 10.12
N ASP A 85 11.43 6.70 9.47
CA ASP A 85 10.48 7.78 9.17
C ASP A 85 9.40 7.70 10.28
N ASP A 86 9.67 8.31 11.44
CA ASP A 86 8.99 8.09 12.73
C ASP A 86 7.46 8.17 12.67
N ASN A 87 6.88 8.96 11.76
CA ASN A 87 5.43 9.20 11.70
C ASN A 87 4.64 8.14 10.90
N ILE A 88 5.25 7.55 9.87
CA ILE A 88 4.62 6.45 9.10
C ILE A 88 4.81 5.14 9.84
N ASP A 89 5.97 4.98 10.50
CA ASP A 89 6.29 3.81 11.30
C ASP A 89 5.39 3.74 12.54
N GLU A 90 5.00 4.85 13.16
CA GLU A 90 4.04 4.86 14.28
C GLU A 90 2.68 4.24 13.93
N ARG A 91 2.11 4.51 12.75
CA ARG A 91 0.81 3.96 12.35
C ARG A 91 0.86 2.47 12.02
N VAL A 92 1.93 2.04 11.34
CA VAL A 92 2.18 0.62 11.07
C VAL A 92 2.50 -0.11 12.37
N SER A 93 3.28 0.52 13.25
CA SER A 93 3.59 0.05 14.60
C SER A 93 2.35 0.02 15.49
N PHE A 94 1.38 0.91 15.32
CA PHE A 94 0.11 0.87 16.05
C PHE A 94 -0.76 -0.30 15.60
N LEU A 95 -0.86 -0.55 14.29
CA LEU A 95 -1.52 -1.75 13.74
C LEU A 95 -0.81 -3.04 14.20
N TYR A 96 0.52 -3.03 14.17
CA TYR A 96 1.37 -4.14 14.60
C TYR A 96 1.31 -4.35 16.12
N SER A 97 1.21 -3.29 16.92
CA SER A 97 1.09 -3.36 18.38
C SER A 97 -0.32 -3.78 18.80
N ALA A 98 -1.35 -3.29 18.12
CA ALA A 98 -2.72 -3.78 18.28
C ALA A 98 -2.81 -5.27 17.92
N TRP A 99 -2.10 -5.69 16.87
CA TRP A 99 -1.96 -7.10 16.49
C TRP A 99 -1.18 -7.92 17.53
N SER A 100 -0.08 -7.38 18.06
CA SER A 100 0.74 -8.04 19.08
C SER A 100 -0.04 -8.24 20.37
N ALA A 101 -0.73 -7.20 20.83
CA ALA A 101 -1.56 -7.24 22.02
C ALA A 101 -2.73 -8.23 21.88
N LEU A 102 -3.30 -8.37 20.68
CA LEU A 102 -4.35 -9.34 20.37
C LEU A 102 -3.89 -10.81 20.54
N LEU A 103 -2.60 -11.10 20.31
CA LEU A 103 -2.03 -12.46 20.40
C LEU A 103 -1.50 -12.80 21.79
N ASP A 104 -1.03 -11.82 22.56
CA ASP A 104 -0.42 -12.04 23.88
C ASP A 104 -1.45 -12.28 25.02
N GLU A 105 -2.72 -11.88 24.86
CA GLU A 105 -3.73 -12.06 25.91
C GLU A 105 -4.26 -13.50 26.06
N SER A 106 -3.86 -14.45 25.19
CA SER A 106 -4.16 -15.86 25.45
C SER A 106 -3.29 -16.49 26.55
N THR A 107 -2.28 -15.77 27.05
CA THR A 107 -1.36 -16.28 28.06
C THR A 107 -1.04 -15.20 29.10
N LYS A 108 -1.89 -15.08 30.12
CA LYS A 108 -1.48 -14.44 31.39
C LYS A 108 -1.84 -15.31 32.59
N GLY A 109 -0.90 -16.18 32.91
CA GLY A 109 -0.54 -16.52 34.29
C GLY A 109 0.87 -15.97 34.55
N GLU A 110 0.95 -15.04 35.50
CA GLU A 110 2.12 -14.49 36.21
C GLU A 110 3.30 -13.87 35.46
N ALA A 111 3.61 -12.64 35.89
CA ALA A 111 4.63 -11.77 35.39
C ALA A 111 6.01 -12.13 35.96
N SER A 112 7.03 -12.19 35.09
CA SER A 112 8.33 -11.51 35.26
C SER A 112 9.42 -12.18 34.43
N GLU A 113 9.55 -11.79 33.17
CA GLU A 113 10.85 -11.65 32.49
C GLU A 113 10.68 -10.70 31.30
N ARG A 114 10.69 -9.41 31.59
CA ARG A 114 10.67 -8.34 30.58
C ARG A 114 12.03 -8.28 29.90
N LEU A 115 12.08 -8.52 28.58
CA LEU A 115 12.74 -7.69 27.54
C LEU A 115 13.00 -8.37 26.18
N LYS A 116 12.17 -9.31 25.69
CA LYS A 116 12.43 -9.93 24.36
C LYS A 116 11.27 -10.16 23.38
N SER A 117 10.05 -9.66 23.60
CA SER A 117 8.90 -10.04 22.77
C SER A 117 8.18 -8.84 22.14
N ASN A 118 8.53 -8.52 20.88
CA ASN A 118 7.73 -7.65 20.01
C ASN A 118 6.86 -8.57 19.12
N GLY A 119 5.63 -8.86 19.57
CA GLY A 119 4.64 -9.75 18.95
C GLY A 119 4.14 -9.29 17.57
N ALA A 120 3.11 -9.90 17.01
CA ALA A 120 2.87 -10.25 15.58
C ALA A 120 3.12 -11.74 15.35
N TYR A 121 3.82 -12.34 16.30
CA TYR A 121 3.96 -13.75 16.53
C TYR A 121 3.40 -14.05 17.92
N PRO A 122 2.65 -15.15 18.13
CA PRO A 122 2.61 -15.75 19.45
C PRO A 122 4.07 -15.89 19.90
N PRO A 123 4.41 -15.53 21.14
CA PRO A 123 5.80 -15.62 21.61
C PRO A 123 6.37 -17.05 21.49
N TRP A 124 5.49 -18.04 21.31
CA TRP A 124 5.81 -19.44 21.09
C TRP A 124 4.85 -20.05 20.06
N CYS A 125 5.28 -20.19 18.79
CA CYS A 125 4.45 -20.82 17.77
C CYS A 125 4.19 -22.31 18.04
N ASN A 126 4.99 -22.90 18.94
CA ASN A 126 4.86 -24.27 19.42
C ASN A 126 3.79 -24.46 20.51
N ASP A 127 3.16 -23.39 21.02
CA ASP A 127 2.08 -23.49 21.99
C ASP A 127 0.89 -24.29 21.40
N PRO A 128 0.38 -25.33 22.09
CA PRO A 128 -0.72 -26.15 21.61
C PRO A 128 -2.04 -25.39 21.39
N ASN A 129 -2.19 -24.19 21.94
CA ASN A 129 -3.35 -23.32 21.76
C ASN A 129 -3.28 -22.48 20.48
N VAL A 130 -2.11 -22.37 19.86
CA VAL A 130 -1.95 -21.65 18.58
C VAL A 130 -2.57 -22.47 17.46
N LYS A 131 -3.50 -21.84 16.74
CA LYS A 131 -4.17 -22.40 15.57
C LYS A 131 -3.66 -21.73 14.32
N PHE A 132 -3.66 -22.46 13.22
CA PHE A 132 -3.20 -21.94 11.93
C PHE A 132 -4.29 -22.06 10.86
N LEU A 133 -4.25 -21.12 9.92
CA LEU A 133 -4.95 -21.21 8.65
C LEU A 133 -3.87 -21.23 7.57
N VAL A 134 -3.70 -22.37 6.89
CA VAL A 134 -2.70 -22.50 5.83
C VAL A 134 -3.36 -22.47 4.46
N ALA A 135 -2.95 -21.55 3.61
CA ALA A 135 -3.56 -21.35 2.30
C ALA A 135 -2.54 -21.22 1.18
N ASP A 136 -2.78 -21.98 0.11
CA ASP A 136 -2.21 -21.67 -1.20
C ASP A 136 -2.93 -20.46 -1.81
N TRP A 137 -2.20 -19.71 -2.61
CA TRP A 137 -2.79 -18.68 -3.46
C TRP A 137 -3.62 -19.32 -4.57
N ASP A 138 -4.68 -18.64 -4.99
CA ASP A 138 -5.63 -19.19 -5.94
C ASP A 138 -4.97 -19.50 -7.31
N ARG A 139 -5.22 -20.70 -7.81
CA ARG A 139 -4.63 -21.24 -9.04
C ARG A 139 -5.60 -21.16 -10.24
N VAL A 140 -6.84 -20.76 -10.01
CA VAL A 140 -7.87 -20.71 -11.06
C VAL A 140 -7.43 -19.73 -12.13
N LYS A 141 -7.31 -20.22 -13.38
CA LYS A 141 -6.86 -19.43 -14.54
C LYS A 141 -7.70 -18.17 -14.77
N ARG A 142 -8.96 -18.16 -14.33
CA ARG A 142 -9.88 -17.02 -14.42
C ARG A 142 -9.50 -15.86 -13.51
N PHE A 143 -8.76 -16.09 -12.42
CA PHE A 143 -8.42 -15.03 -11.47
C PHE A 143 -7.07 -14.37 -11.79
N GLY A 144 -7.14 -13.08 -12.11
CA GLY A 144 -5.97 -12.20 -12.18
C GLY A 144 -5.36 -11.97 -10.79
N MET A 145 -4.17 -11.35 -10.76
CA MET A 145 -3.45 -11.09 -9.49
C MET A 145 -4.28 -10.27 -8.49
N GLY A 146 -5.04 -9.28 -8.97
CA GLY A 146 -5.91 -8.49 -8.09
C GLY A 146 -6.95 -9.33 -7.36
N ALA A 147 -7.53 -10.32 -8.04
CA ALA A 147 -8.47 -11.26 -7.43
C ALA A 147 -7.75 -12.16 -6.40
N GLN A 148 -6.56 -12.69 -6.72
CA GLN A 148 -5.80 -13.50 -5.77
C GLN A 148 -5.45 -12.74 -4.48
N ILE A 149 -5.01 -11.48 -4.60
CA ILE A 149 -4.71 -10.61 -3.45
C ILE A 149 -5.98 -10.32 -2.64
N ALA A 150 -7.09 -9.95 -3.31
CA ALA A 150 -8.35 -9.69 -2.63
C ALA A 150 -8.89 -10.92 -1.87
N GLY A 151 -8.74 -12.12 -2.44
CA GLY A 151 -9.08 -13.38 -1.80
C GLY A 151 -8.19 -13.70 -0.60
N MET A 152 -6.88 -13.43 -0.70
CA MET A 152 -5.96 -13.61 0.43
C MET A 152 -6.26 -12.63 1.58
N CYS A 153 -6.66 -11.38 1.26
CA CYS A 153 -7.17 -10.45 2.28
C CYS A 153 -8.44 -10.96 2.98
N GLY A 154 -9.29 -11.72 2.28
CA GLY A 154 -10.46 -12.38 2.88
C GLY A 154 -10.06 -13.51 3.83
N LEU A 155 -9.12 -14.36 3.43
CA LEU A 155 -8.55 -15.39 4.29
C LEU A 155 -7.85 -14.81 5.52
N LEU A 156 -7.17 -13.67 5.37
CA LEU A 156 -6.60 -12.93 6.49
C LEU A 156 -7.71 -12.47 7.47
N ALA A 157 -8.84 -12.02 6.96
CA ALA A 157 -10.01 -11.64 7.77
C ALA A 157 -10.52 -12.81 8.60
N ILE A 158 -10.68 -13.97 7.96
CA ILE A 158 -11.12 -15.22 8.58
C ILE A 158 -10.11 -15.67 9.64
N ALA A 159 -8.81 -15.67 9.30
CA ALA A 159 -7.76 -16.02 10.24
C ALA A 159 -7.84 -15.16 11.50
N ILE A 160 -8.01 -13.85 11.35
CA ILE A 160 -8.18 -12.93 12.49
C ILE A 160 -9.42 -13.29 13.28
N ASN A 161 -10.59 -13.40 12.64
CA ASN A 161 -11.85 -13.71 13.30
C ASN A 161 -11.80 -15.01 14.10
N GLU A 162 -11.09 -16.02 13.59
CA GLU A 162 -10.94 -17.33 14.22
C GLU A 162 -9.72 -17.45 15.16
N LYS A 163 -8.97 -16.36 15.37
CA LYS A 163 -7.73 -16.33 16.18
C LYS A 163 -6.70 -17.35 15.69
N ARG A 164 -6.50 -17.38 14.37
CA ARG A 164 -5.53 -18.24 13.69
C ARG A 164 -4.40 -17.40 13.12
N VAL A 165 -3.20 -17.96 13.13
CA VAL A 165 -2.07 -17.44 12.35
C VAL A 165 -2.25 -17.84 10.90
N LEU A 166 -2.37 -16.86 10.00
CA LEU A 166 -2.36 -17.11 8.56
C LEU A 166 -0.95 -17.54 8.13
N VAL A 167 -0.86 -18.61 7.35
CA VAL A 167 0.37 -19.04 6.67
C VAL A 167 0.09 -19.16 5.18
N THR A 168 0.86 -18.44 4.37
CA THR A 168 0.79 -18.55 2.91
C THR A 168 1.81 -19.57 2.41
N ASN A 169 1.36 -20.42 1.49
CA ASN A 169 2.15 -21.51 0.95
C ASN A 169 2.48 -21.28 -0.53
N TYR A 170 1.88 -22.04 -1.45
CA TYR A 170 2.25 -21.96 -2.87
C TYR A 170 1.64 -20.71 -3.54
N TYR A 171 2.50 -19.90 -4.14
CA TYR A 171 2.14 -18.76 -5.00
C TYR A 171 2.54 -19.01 -6.44
N ASN A 172 1.56 -19.35 -7.28
CA ASN A 172 1.79 -19.75 -8.68
C ASN A 172 2.43 -18.66 -9.55
N ARG A 173 2.32 -17.40 -9.16
CA ARG A 173 2.88 -16.26 -9.90
C ARG A 173 4.39 -16.07 -9.64
N ALA A 174 4.90 -16.57 -8.52
CA ALA A 174 6.34 -16.61 -8.21
C ALA A 174 7.03 -17.88 -8.77
N ASP A 175 6.33 -18.72 -9.54
CA ASP A 175 6.91 -19.91 -10.16
C ASP A 175 7.60 -19.56 -11.48
N HIS A 176 8.75 -18.88 -11.38
CA HIS A 176 9.59 -18.51 -12.51
C HIS A 176 11.06 -18.35 -12.09
N ASP A 177 11.96 -18.30 -13.06
CA ASP A 177 13.44 -18.20 -12.91
C ASP A 177 13.94 -16.97 -12.12
N GLY A 178 13.16 -15.88 -12.10
CA GLY A 178 13.44 -14.71 -11.26
C GLY A 178 13.35 -14.98 -9.75
N CYS A 179 12.46 -15.88 -9.31
CA CYS A 179 12.36 -16.30 -7.91
C CYS A 179 13.17 -17.59 -7.73
N ARG A 180 14.11 -17.59 -6.79
CA ARG A 180 15.12 -18.66 -6.66
C ARG A 180 15.18 -19.23 -5.25
N GLY A 181 15.61 -20.48 -5.15
CA GLY A 181 15.77 -21.16 -3.86
C GLY A 181 14.44 -21.24 -3.09
N PRO A 182 14.45 -21.04 -1.75
CA PRO A 182 13.25 -21.16 -0.91
C PRO A 182 12.12 -20.17 -1.22
N SER A 183 12.40 -19.08 -1.95
CA SER A 183 11.39 -18.08 -2.32
C SER A 183 10.71 -18.40 -3.65
N ARG A 184 11.19 -19.38 -4.42
CA ARG A 184 10.52 -19.81 -5.65
C ARG A 184 9.12 -20.32 -5.33
N SER A 185 8.14 -19.85 -6.11
CA SER A 185 6.73 -20.20 -5.92
C SER A 185 6.18 -19.80 -4.55
N SER A 186 6.78 -18.79 -3.91
CA SER A 186 6.32 -18.26 -2.63
C SER A 186 6.12 -16.75 -2.71
N TRP A 187 5.16 -16.24 -1.93
CA TRP A 187 4.95 -14.80 -1.76
C TRP A 187 6.22 -14.09 -1.27
N SER A 188 7.06 -14.82 -0.52
CA SER A 188 8.37 -14.37 -0.01
C SER A 188 9.38 -14.00 -1.09
N CYS A 189 9.11 -14.29 -2.37
CA CYS A 189 9.91 -13.75 -3.47
C CYS A 189 9.75 -12.23 -3.57
N TYR A 190 8.56 -11.71 -3.32
CA TYR A 190 8.23 -10.30 -3.57
C TYR A 190 8.14 -9.46 -2.31
N PHE A 191 7.52 -10.00 -1.25
CA PHE A 191 7.26 -9.30 0.00
C PHE A 191 7.62 -10.19 1.18
N PHE A 192 7.79 -9.62 2.35
CA PHE A 192 8.07 -10.42 3.53
C PHE A 192 6.92 -11.39 3.83
N PRO A 193 7.23 -12.58 4.40
CA PRO A 193 6.20 -13.56 4.72
C PRO A 193 5.20 -12.98 5.72
N GLU A 194 3.96 -13.46 5.63
CA GLU A 194 2.83 -13.08 6.47
C GLU A 194 3.03 -13.37 7.95
N THR A 195 3.90 -14.31 8.31
CA THR A 195 4.24 -14.62 9.71
C THR A 195 5.70 -15.09 9.86
N SER A 196 6.12 -15.45 11.08
CA SER A 196 7.51 -15.78 11.42
C SER A 196 7.86 -17.13 10.81
N GLN A 197 9.15 -17.34 10.54
CA GLN A 197 9.61 -18.62 10.02
C GLN A 197 9.25 -19.77 10.97
N GLU A 198 9.34 -19.56 12.30
CA GLU A 198 8.94 -20.53 13.31
C GLU A 198 7.46 -20.96 13.17
N CYS A 199 6.54 -19.99 13.06
CA CYS A 199 5.11 -20.27 12.87
C CYS A 199 4.83 -20.96 11.54
N ARG A 200 5.55 -20.59 10.48
CA ARG A 200 5.41 -21.25 9.18
C ARG A 200 5.86 -22.70 9.25
N ASP A 201 7.03 -22.96 9.83
CA ASP A 201 7.58 -24.31 9.96
C ASP A 201 6.67 -25.20 10.81
N ARG A 202 6.17 -24.66 11.93
CA ARG A 202 5.21 -25.38 12.79
C ARG A 202 3.90 -25.69 12.07
N ALA A 203 3.33 -24.72 11.36
CA ALA A 203 2.11 -24.92 10.59
C ALA A 203 2.31 -25.99 9.51
N LEU A 204 3.42 -25.93 8.75
CA LEU A 204 3.75 -26.89 7.70
C LEU A 204 4.04 -28.29 8.24
N GLN A 205 4.58 -28.40 9.46
CA GLN A 205 4.71 -29.67 10.17
C GLN A 205 3.32 -30.24 10.52
N LEU A 206 2.49 -29.45 11.19
CA LEU A 206 1.15 -29.83 11.62
C LEU A 206 0.21 -30.17 10.46
N MET A 207 0.39 -29.53 9.30
CA MET A 207 -0.37 -29.85 8.08
C MET A 207 -0.22 -31.31 7.64
N LYS A 208 0.90 -31.96 7.96
CA LYS A 208 1.14 -33.38 7.63
C LYS A 208 0.45 -34.32 8.61
N GLU A 209 -0.01 -33.81 9.75
CA GLU A 209 -0.64 -34.60 10.81
C GLU A 209 -2.17 -34.59 10.68
N LYS A 210 -2.77 -35.74 10.35
CA LYS A 210 -4.23 -35.87 10.24
C LYS A 210 -4.99 -35.42 11.50
N LYS A 211 -4.43 -35.70 12.69
CA LYS A 211 -5.00 -35.30 13.99
C LYS A 211 -5.12 -33.78 14.14
N ALA A 212 -4.22 -32.99 13.54
CA ALA A 212 -4.25 -31.54 13.64
C ALA A 212 -5.43 -30.95 12.85
N TRP A 213 -5.79 -31.57 11.72
CA TRP A 213 -6.99 -31.24 10.95
C TRP A 213 -8.27 -31.64 11.69
N GLU A 214 -8.33 -32.87 12.20
CA GLU A 214 -9.48 -33.39 12.95
C GLU A 214 -9.80 -32.54 14.20
N LYS A 215 -8.76 -32.03 14.88
CA LYS A 215 -8.90 -31.14 16.04
C LYS A 215 -9.13 -29.67 15.68
N GLY A 216 -9.13 -29.32 14.39
CA GLY A 216 -9.27 -27.94 13.91
C GLY A 216 -8.11 -27.02 14.29
N ILE A 217 -6.94 -27.57 14.65
CA ILE A 217 -5.70 -26.80 14.89
C ILE A 217 -5.24 -26.20 13.56
N ILE A 218 -5.31 -27.00 12.49
CA ILE A 218 -5.10 -26.54 11.12
C ILE A 218 -6.44 -26.44 10.41
N THR A 219 -6.64 -25.30 9.75
CA THR A 219 -7.61 -25.16 8.66
C THR A 219 -6.88 -24.74 7.39
N GLY A 220 -7.54 -24.93 6.24
CA GLY A 220 -7.06 -24.42 4.97
C GLY A 220 -8.17 -23.75 4.17
N ARG A 221 -7.81 -23.22 3.00
CA ARG A 221 -8.73 -22.51 2.11
C ARG A 221 -10.03 -23.28 1.85
N HIS A 222 -9.96 -24.60 1.69
CA HIS A 222 -11.12 -25.44 1.35
C HIS A 222 -12.15 -25.57 2.49
N ASN A 223 -11.79 -25.22 3.73
CA ASN A 223 -12.73 -25.21 4.85
C ASN A 223 -13.73 -24.05 4.81
N TYR A 224 -13.55 -23.10 3.89
CA TYR A 224 -14.35 -21.88 3.81
C TYR A 224 -15.04 -21.76 2.45
N THR A 225 -16.25 -21.21 2.42
CA THR A 225 -16.98 -20.97 1.18
C THR A 225 -16.39 -19.77 0.42
N THR A 226 -16.71 -19.67 -0.87
CA THR A 226 -16.40 -18.47 -1.66
C THR A 226 -17.09 -17.25 -1.05
N GLU A 227 -18.30 -17.38 -0.54
CA GLU A 227 -19.01 -16.27 0.10
C GLU A 227 -18.26 -15.74 1.31
N GLN A 228 -17.77 -16.64 2.17
CA GLN A 228 -17.01 -16.24 3.36
C GLN A 228 -15.75 -15.47 3.01
N ILE A 229 -15.04 -15.86 1.96
CA ILE A 229 -13.76 -15.20 1.60
C ILE A 229 -13.98 -13.88 0.87
N TRP A 230 -15.02 -13.81 0.04
CA TRP A 230 -15.21 -12.69 -0.86
C TRP A 230 -16.16 -11.62 -0.33
N PHE A 231 -17.08 -11.99 0.55
CA PHE A 231 -18.22 -11.15 0.93
C PHE A 231 -18.49 -11.07 2.42
N ASP A 232 -17.80 -11.85 3.27
CA ASP A 232 -17.93 -11.66 4.71
C ASP A 232 -17.47 -10.27 5.14
N LYS A 233 -18.09 -9.82 6.22
CA LYS A 233 -17.85 -8.52 6.82
C LYS A 233 -16.40 -8.41 7.31
N ALA A 234 -15.93 -7.16 7.40
CA ALA A 234 -14.66 -6.86 8.04
C ALA A 234 -14.55 -7.53 9.43
N PRO A 235 -13.35 -7.93 9.88
CA PRO A 235 -13.18 -8.56 11.18
C PRO A 235 -13.78 -7.72 12.31
N ARG A 236 -14.68 -8.31 13.11
CA ARG A 236 -15.48 -7.61 14.13
C ARG A 236 -15.08 -7.92 15.57
N GLN A 237 -13.90 -8.50 15.79
CA GLN A 237 -13.57 -9.03 17.11
C GLN A 237 -13.78 -8.01 18.22
N VAL A 238 -14.55 -8.43 19.23
CA VAL A 238 -14.81 -7.70 20.47
C VAL A 238 -13.72 -8.09 21.46
N LEU A 239 -12.93 -7.12 21.92
CA LEU A 239 -12.16 -7.24 23.15
C LEU A 239 -13.17 -7.20 24.30
N ASN A 240 -13.34 -8.34 24.98
CA ASN A 240 -13.79 -8.30 26.37
C ASN A 240 -12.57 -7.87 27.18
N ILE A 241 -12.42 -6.56 27.38
CA ILE A 241 -11.45 -6.05 28.34
C ILE A 241 -11.88 -6.59 29.69
N SER A 242 -11.05 -7.43 30.30
CA SER A 242 -11.29 -7.98 31.62
C SER A 242 -11.59 -6.84 32.61
N THR A 243 -12.66 -7.04 33.36
CA THR A 243 -13.25 -6.16 34.36
C THR A 243 -12.19 -5.58 35.31
N ILE A 244 -11.85 -4.30 35.15
CA ILE A 244 -11.44 -3.49 36.30
C ILE A 244 -12.76 -3.09 36.94
N SER A 245 -13.03 -3.66 38.12
CA SER A 245 -13.97 -3.18 39.15
C SER A 245 -14.87 -2.01 38.67
N PHE A 246 -16.11 -2.34 38.31
CA PHE A 246 -17.26 -1.47 38.01
C PHE A 246 -17.43 -0.84 36.61
N ILE A 247 -16.56 -1.03 35.61
CA ILE A 247 -16.85 -0.58 34.22
C ILE A 247 -16.45 -1.65 33.18
N THR A 248 -17.45 -2.20 32.48
CA THR A 248 -17.24 -3.09 31.33
C THR A 248 -17.10 -2.28 30.05
N PHE A 249 -15.89 -2.07 29.56
CA PHE A 249 -15.67 -1.55 28.21
C PHE A 249 -15.69 -2.71 27.19
N LYS A 250 -16.77 -2.81 26.40
CA LYS A 250 -16.73 -3.58 25.14
C LYS A 250 -15.98 -2.73 24.11
N ALA A 251 -14.71 -2.99 23.91
CA ALA A 251 -14.00 -2.44 22.76
C ALA A 251 -14.16 -3.42 21.59
N GLU A 252 -15.07 -3.15 20.65
CA GLU A 252 -14.89 -3.69 19.31
C GLU A 252 -13.50 -3.26 18.84
N ALA A 253 -12.63 -4.21 18.46
CA ALA A 253 -11.20 -3.98 18.29
C ALA A 253 -10.86 -2.83 17.34
N TRP A 254 -11.80 -2.47 16.44
CA TRP A 254 -11.65 -1.36 15.50
C TRP A 254 -12.93 -0.51 15.34
N GLY A 255 -14.08 -0.91 15.91
CA GLY A 255 -15.39 -0.32 15.65
C GLY A 255 -15.79 -0.41 14.16
N GLU A 256 -16.54 0.59 13.67
CA GLU A 256 -16.98 0.70 12.28
C GLU A 256 -16.38 1.95 11.60
N PRO A 257 -15.03 2.03 11.43
CA PRO A 257 -14.35 3.25 10.98
C PRO A 257 -14.79 3.70 9.59
N TRP A 258 -15.26 2.76 8.77
CA TRP A 258 -15.80 3.02 7.44
C TRP A 258 -17.06 3.89 7.41
N ILE A 259 -17.78 4.02 8.54
CA ILE A 259 -18.95 4.91 8.66
C ILE A 259 -18.53 6.38 8.72
N TYR A 260 -17.33 6.65 9.24
CA TYR A 260 -16.81 8.01 9.44
C TYR A 260 -15.83 8.45 8.36
N LEU A 261 -15.55 7.59 7.37
CA LEU A 261 -14.64 7.93 6.28
C LEU A 261 -15.24 9.03 5.42
N GLN A 262 -14.44 10.07 5.20
CA GLN A 262 -14.81 11.12 4.26
C GLN A 262 -14.86 10.56 2.83
N PRO A 263 -15.80 11.03 1.99
CA PRO A 263 -15.86 10.66 0.58
C PRO A 263 -14.61 11.16 -0.16
N THR A 264 -13.82 10.25 -0.72
CA THR A 264 -12.59 10.59 -1.47
C THR A 264 -12.62 10.15 -2.92
N THR A 265 -13.69 9.46 -3.34
CA THR A 265 -13.84 8.92 -4.69
C THR A 265 -14.77 9.81 -5.51
N ASP A 266 -14.27 10.39 -6.61
CA ASP A 266 -15.06 11.20 -7.55
C ASP A 266 -15.41 10.36 -8.79
N VAL A 267 -16.69 10.33 -9.15
CA VAL A 267 -17.14 9.82 -10.45
C VAL A 267 -17.97 10.90 -11.12
N ASN A 268 -17.54 11.31 -12.31
CA ASN A 268 -18.24 12.33 -13.10
C ASN A 268 -18.51 13.65 -12.33
N GLY A 269 -17.57 14.09 -11.49
CA GLY A 269 -17.70 15.33 -10.73
C GLY A 269 -18.52 15.21 -9.45
N THR A 270 -19.03 14.03 -9.14
CA THR A 270 -19.75 13.76 -7.90
C THR A 270 -18.87 12.92 -6.98
N LEU A 271 -18.63 13.40 -5.76
CA LEU A 271 -18.00 12.61 -4.71
C LEU A 271 -18.99 11.56 -4.22
N ILE A 272 -18.59 10.29 -4.26
CA ILE A 272 -19.44 9.21 -3.80
C ILE A 272 -19.14 8.89 -2.34
N ALA A 273 -20.17 9.07 -1.50
CA ALA A 273 -20.05 9.00 -0.05
C ALA A 273 -20.31 7.61 0.55
N SER A 274 -21.11 6.77 -0.11
CA SER A 274 -21.46 5.45 0.41
C SER A 274 -21.45 4.37 -0.67
N HIS A 275 -20.98 3.20 -0.28
CA HIS A 275 -20.88 1.98 -1.09
C HIS A 275 -21.48 0.83 -0.28
N GLY A 276 -22.15 -0.13 -0.92
CA GLY A 276 -22.81 -1.24 -0.21
C GLY A 276 -21.86 -2.18 0.56
N ARG A 277 -20.55 -2.02 0.39
CA ARG A 277 -19.48 -2.83 1.01
C ARG A 277 -18.30 -1.98 1.48
N MET A 278 -18.57 -0.84 2.14
CA MET A 278 -17.51 0.05 2.65
C MET A 278 -16.59 -0.63 3.68
N ASP A 279 -17.14 -1.52 4.50
CA ASP A 279 -16.41 -2.34 5.46
C ASP A 279 -15.36 -3.23 4.77
N THR A 280 -15.77 -3.94 3.72
CA THR A 280 -14.89 -4.81 2.93
C THR A 280 -13.82 -3.97 2.22
N ARG A 281 -14.18 -2.78 1.71
CA ARG A 281 -13.24 -1.80 1.13
C ARG A 281 -12.16 -1.38 2.11
N TRP A 282 -12.58 -0.96 3.29
CA TRP A 282 -11.65 -0.56 4.32
C TRP A 282 -10.76 -1.72 4.77
N TRP A 283 -11.34 -2.89 5.03
CA TRP A 283 -10.60 -4.07 5.48
C TRP A 283 -9.55 -4.52 4.46
N ARG A 284 -9.92 -4.67 3.19
CA ARG A 284 -8.98 -5.12 2.15
C ARG A 284 -7.83 -4.13 1.96
N ALA A 285 -8.03 -2.84 2.21
CA ALA A 285 -6.96 -1.85 2.21
C ALA A 285 -5.93 -2.12 3.33
N GLN A 286 -6.38 -2.50 4.53
CA GLN A 286 -5.47 -2.92 5.62
C GLN A 286 -4.78 -4.24 5.27
N GLY A 287 -5.53 -5.22 4.76
CA GLY A 287 -5.01 -6.54 4.40
C GLY A 287 -3.93 -6.46 3.30
N VAL A 288 -4.15 -5.67 2.25
CA VAL A 288 -3.15 -5.50 1.18
C VAL A 288 -1.89 -4.82 1.70
N ARG A 289 -2.04 -3.82 2.58
CA ARG A 289 -0.90 -3.15 3.23
C ARG A 289 -0.09 -4.11 4.09
N TYR A 290 -0.76 -4.98 4.84
CA TYR A 290 -0.12 -6.00 5.66
C TYR A 290 0.59 -7.06 4.81
N LEU A 291 -0.06 -7.59 3.78
CA LEU A 291 0.51 -8.63 2.92
C LEU A 291 1.67 -8.12 2.06
N MET A 292 1.62 -6.86 1.63
CA MET A 292 2.67 -6.23 0.81
C MET A 292 3.68 -5.43 1.65
N ARG A 293 3.78 -5.71 2.95
CA ARG A 293 4.78 -5.09 3.83
C ARG A 293 6.19 -5.51 3.42
N PHE A 294 7.14 -4.59 3.56
CA PHE A 294 8.57 -4.73 3.27
C PHE A 294 8.88 -5.46 1.95
N GLN A 295 9.25 -4.69 0.94
CA GLN A 295 9.72 -5.25 -0.32
C GLN A 295 11.00 -6.06 -0.11
N THR A 296 11.10 -7.21 -0.76
CA THR A 296 12.35 -7.99 -0.79
C THR A 296 13.39 -7.31 -1.68
N GLN A 297 14.66 -7.73 -1.58
CA GLN A 297 15.71 -7.28 -2.50
C GLN A 297 15.31 -7.49 -3.97
N TYR A 298 14.62 -8.59 -4.28
CA TYR A 298 14.15 -8.87 -5.64
C TYR A 298 13.15 -7.80 -6.12
N THR A 299 12.13 -7.48 -5.32
CA THR A 299 11.16 -6.42 -5.65
C THR A 299 11.81 -5.04 -5.72
N CYS A 300 12.74 -4.75 -4.83
CA CYS A 300 13.53 -3.52 -4.85
C CYS A 300 14.31 -3.36 -6.16
N ASN A 301 14.99 -4.42 -6.60
CA ASN A 301 15.73 -4.42 -7.87
C ASN A 301 14.80 -4.20 -9.07
N LEU A 302 13.61 -4.83 -9.06
CA LEU A 302 12.61 -4.62 -10.12
C LEU A 302 12.13 -3.17 -10.16
N LEU A 303 11.78 -2.60 -9.01
CA LEU A 303 11.34 -1.21 -8.92
C LEU A 303 12.42 -0.24 -9.38
N ASN A 304 13.66 -0.47 -8.97
CA ASN A 304 14.78 0.37 -9.36
C ASN A 304 15.01 0.28 -10.86
N ALA A 305 15.07 -0.91 -11.44
CA ALA A 305 15.25 -1.07 -12.89
C ALA A 305 14.18 -0.31 -13.69
N GLU A 306 12.91 -0.45 -13.31
CA GLU A 306 11.81 0.22 -14.00
C GLU A 306 11.80 1.74 -13.78
N ARG A 307 12.12 2.23 -12.57
CA ARG A 307 12.27 3.67 -12.33
C ARG A 307 13.40 4.27 -13.16
N HIS A 308 14.54 3.60 -13.25
CA HIS A 308 15.64 4.05 -14.09
C HIS A 308 15.25 4.04 -15.57
N SER A 309 14.56 2.98 -16.03
CA SER A 309 14.08 2.90 -17.41
C SER A 309 13.05 3.99 -17.74
N ALA A 310 12.11 4.27 -16.83
CA ALA A 310 11.04 5.22 -17.06
C ALA A 310 11.50 6.68 -16.84
N PHE A 311 12.33 6.92 -15.83
CA PHE A 311 12.60 8.26 -15.32
C PHE A 311 14.08 8.67 -15.38
N GLY A 312 15.01 7.77 -15.72
CA GLY A 312 16.46 7.98 -15.60
C GLY A 312 16.99 9.21 -16.32
N GLY A 313 16.49 9.50 -17.52
CA GLY A 313 16.88 10.71 -18.25
C GLY A 313 16.47 12.00 -17.53
N LYS A 314 15.29 12.03 -16.91
CA LYS A 314 14.85 13.18 -16.11
C LYS A 314 15.57 13.26 -14.78
N LEU A 315 15.88 12.12 -14.17
CA LEU A 315 16.67 12.05 -12.93
C LEU A 315 18.04 12.69 -13.12
N LEU A 316 18.73 12.38 -14.23
CA LEU A 316 20.02 12.97 -14.56
C LEU A 316 19.92 14.51 -14.69
N ASN A 317 18.95 14.99 -15.48
CA ASN A 317 18.73 16.43 -15.63
C ASN A 317 18.41 17.13 -14.29
N TRP A 318 17.62 16.47 -13.44
CA TRP A 318 17.29 16.99 -12.11
C TRP A 318 18.53 17.12 -11.24
N PHE A 319 19.41 16.10 -11.22
CA PHE A 319 20.68 16.14 -10.48
C PHE A 319 21.66 17.20 -10.99
N LEU A 320 21.72 17.42 -12.30
CA LEU A 320 22.55 18.49 -12.88
C LEU A 320 22.09 19.88 -12.43
N GLN A 321 20.78 20.07 -12.26
CA GLN A 321 20.18 21.34 -11.81
C GLN A 321 20.17 21.50 -10.28
N HIS A 322 20.16 20.39 -9.54
CA HIS A 322 20.14 20.36 -8.08
C HIS A 322 21.30 19.49 -7.58
N PRO A 323 22.55 19.99 -7.62
CA PRO A 323 23.68 19.27 -7.08
C PRO A 323 23.40 18.94 -5.62
N LEU A 324 23.51 17.66 -5.26
CA LEU A 324 23.26 17.17 -3.90
C LEU A 324 24.23 17.84 -2.92
N LYS A 325 23.81 18.96 -2.30
CA LYS A 325 24.63 19.66 -1.31
C LYS A 325 24.66 18.96 0.04
N ASN A 326 23.67 18.12 0.37
CA ASN A 326 23.61 17.37 1.62
C ASN A 326 22.77 16.10 1.44
N GLY A 327 23.42 14.93 1.37
CA GLY A 327 22.78 13.63 1.57
C GLY A 327 21.80 13.18 0.48
N TRP A 328 21.78 11.88 0.20
CA TRP A 328 20.77 11.28 -0.66
C TRP A 328 19.41 11.35 0.03
N SER A 329 18.35 11.70 -0.69
CA SER A 329 16.99 11.38 -0.21
C SER A 329 16.86 9.86 -0.16
N HIS A 330 16.46 9.31 0.99
CA HIS A 330 16.27 7.86 1.18
C HIS A 330 15.10 7.29 0.38
N LYS A 331 14.26 8.16 -0.24
CA LYS A 331 13.14 7.75 -1.08
C LYS A 331 13.56 7.73 -2.56
N PRO A 332 13.29 6.65 -3.30
CA PRO A 332 13.56 6.57 -4.74
C PRO A 332 12.92 7.75 -5.47
N TRP A 333 13.69 8.43 -6.31
CA TRP A 333 13.20 9.59 -7.03
C TRP A 333 12.18 9.17 -8.11
N MET A 334 11.12 9.97 -8.22
CA MET A 334 10.15 9.92 -9.31
C MET A 334 9.81 11.36 -9.69
N PRO A 335 9.47 11.64 -10.97
CA PRO A 335 9.02 12.96 -11.34
C PRO A 335 7.77 13.30 -10.53
N ARG A 336 7.75 14.47 -9.89
CA ARG A 336 6.57 14.98 -9.18
C ARG A 336 6.21 16.38 -9.68
N PRO A 337 4.92 16.74 -9.73
CA PRO A 337 3.76 15.89 -9.41
C PRO A 337 3.46 14.86 -10.53
N LEU A 338 3.00 13.66 -10.13
CA LEU A 338 2.71 12.51 -10.98
C LEU A 338 1.28 12.01 -10.81
N ILE A 339 0.57 11.85 -11.92
CA ILE A 339 -0.69 11.11 -11.98
C ILE A 339 -0.38 9.65 -12.29
N SER A 340 -0.84 8.71 -11.47
CA SER A 340 -0.95 7.32 -11.89
C SER A 340 -2.29 7.11 -12.59
N MET A 341 -2.27 6.55 -13.80
CA MET A 341 -3.45 6.26 -14.58
C MET A 341 -3.52 4.77 -14.92
N HIS A 342 -4.52 4.08 -14.39
CA HIS A 342 -4.74 2.66 -14.66
C HIS A 342 -5.92 2.48 -15.64
N VAL A 343 -5.60 2.21 -16.90
CA VAL A 343 -6.56 2.05 -17.99
C VAL A 343 -6.82 0.56 -18.21
N ARG A 344 -7.96 0.08 -17.73
CA ARG A 344 -8.40 -1.32 -17.86
C ARG A 344 -9.48 -1.43 -18.93
N MET A 345 -9.21 -2.23 -19.96
CA MET A 345 -10.02 -2.39 -21.17
C MET A 345 -10.13 -3.88 -21.59
N GLY A 346 -10.72 -4.20 -22.74
CA GLY A 346 -10.77 -5.59 -23.24
C GLY A 346 -11.81 -6.48 -22.51
N ASP A 347 -11.39 -7.66 -22.08
CA ASP A 347 -12.27 -8.75 -21.55
C ASP A 347 -13.08 -8.40 -20.30
N LYS A 348 -12.72 -7.31 -19.62
CA LYS A 348 -13.43 -6.76 -18.45
C LYS A 348 -14.79 -6.13 -18.77
N ALA A 349 -15.20 -6.03 -20.04
CA ALA A 349 -16.53 -5.54 -20.43
C ALA A 349 -17.68 -6.35 -19.82
N SER A 350 -17.46 -7.65 -19.59
CA SER A 350 -18.42 -8.49 -18.86
C SER A 350 -18.52 -8.14 -17.37
N GLU A 351 -17.54 -7.40 -16.83
CA GLU A 351 -17.46 -7.05 -15.42
C GLU A 351 -17.66 -5.59 -15.05
N MET A 352 -17.41 -4.68 -15.96
CA MET A 352 -17.62 -3.27 -15.69
C MET A 352 -17.90 -2.56 -17.00
N LYS A 353 -18.49 -1.36 -16.90
CA LYS A 353 -18.50 -0.44 -18.03
C LYS A 353 -17.06 -0.13 -18.41
N VAL A 354 -16.61 -0.64 -19.55
CA VAL A 354 -15.34 -0.27 -20.16
C VAL A 354 -15.52 1.10 -20.80
N VAL A 355 -14.53 1.96 -20.60
CA VAL A 355 -14.56 3.35 -21.03
C VAL A 355 -13.32 3.61 -21.87
N GLY A 356 -13.46 4.40 -22.94
CA GLY A 356 -12.36 4.80 -23.81
C GLY A 356 -11.27 5.58 -23.06
N PHE A 357 -10.06 5.58 -23.62
CA PHE A 357 -8.90 6.24 -23.03
C PHE A 357 -9.12 7.76 -22.86
N GLU A 358 -9.92 8.33 -23.76
CA GLU A 358 -10.28 9.74 -23.85
C GLU A 358 -10.93 10.23 -22.55
N GLU A 359 -11.76 9.40 -21.89
CA GLU A 359 -12.38 9.76 -20.62
C GLU A 359 -11.39 9.79 -19.46
N TYR A 360 -10.38 8.92 -19.47
CA TYR A 360 -9.30 9.00 -18.48
C TYR A 360 -8.50 10.30 -18.66
N MET A 361 -8.27 10.71 -19.90
CA MET A 361 -7.61 11.98 -20.22
C MET A 361 -8.47 13.19 -19.84
N ASN A 362 -9.79 13.13 -19.97
CA ASN A 362 -10.69 14.17 -19.46
C ASN A 362 -10.51 14.39 -17.95
N LEU A 363 -10.36 13.31 -17.18
CA LEU A 363 -10.09 13.38 -15.74
C LEU A 363 -8.68 13.93 -15.44
N ALA A 364 -7.68 13.60 -16.27
CA ALA A 364 -6.34 14.15 -16.16
C ALA A 364 -6.32 15.67 -16.44
N GLU A 365 -7.02 16.12 -17.48
CA GLU A 365 -7.19 17.55 -17.77
C GLU A 365 -7.90 18.29 -16.65
N ARG A 366 -8.94 17.69 -16.06
CA ARG A 366 -9.60 18.26 -14.88
C ARG A 366 -8.64 18.42 -13.70
N THR A 367 -7.75 17.45 -13.49
CA THR A 367 -6.70 17.53 -12.47
C THR A 367 -5.72 18.67 -12.79
N ARG A 368 -5.25 18.76 -14.04
CA ARG A 368 -4.34 19.82 -14.49
C ARG A 368 -4.94 21.23 -14.40
N LYS A 369 -6.22 21.40 -14.70
CA LYS A 369 -6.93 22.68 -14.54
C LYS A 369 -6.85 23.19 -13.09
N ARG A 370 -6.90 22.27 -12.11
CA ARG A 370 -6.78 22.61 -10.69
C ARG A 370 -5.32 22.69 -10.23
N PHE A 371 -4.45 21.89 -10.82
CA PHE A 371 -3.03 21.83 -10.51
C PHE A 371 -2.20 22.01 -11.80
N PRO A 372 -1.97 23.27 -12.24
CA PRO A 372 -1.38 23.55 -13.56
C PRO A 372 -0.01 22.93 -13.80
N HIS A 373 0.76 22.69 -12.74
CA HIS A 373 2.11 22.08 -12.80
C HIS A 373 2.11 20.55 -13.01
N VAL A 374 0.93 19.92 -13.09
CA VAL A 374 0.82 18.48 -13.30
C VAL A 374 0.93 18.17 -14.79
N HIS A 375 2.09 17.65 -15.18
CA HIS A 375 2.42 17.30 -16.57
C HIS A 375 2.86 15.86 -16.77
N ASN A 376 2.94 15.06 -15.70
CA ASN A 376 3.49 13.71 -15.72
C ASN A 376 2.38 12.68 -15.48
N ILE A 377 2.29 11.66 -16.33
CA ILE A 377 1.34 10.55 -16.18
C ILE A 377 2.09 9.22 -16.30
N LEU A 378 2.00 8.38 -15.26
CA LEU A 378 2.38 6.97 -15.31
C LEU A 378 1.17 6.14 -15.74
N VAL A 379 1.22 5.57 -16.94
CA VAL A 379 0.13 4.77 -17.52
C VAL A 379 0.39 3.29 -17.30
N SER A 380 -0.57 2.61 -16.65
CA SER A 380 -0.63 1.16 -16.54
C SER A 380 -1.82 0.65 -17.35
N THR A 381 -1.54 -0.17 -18.36
CA THR A 381 -2.56 -0.75 -19.24
C THR A 381 -2.05 -2.02 -19.91
N GLU A 382 -2.94 -2.96 -20.15
CA GLU A 382 -2.71 -4.16 -20.96
C GLU A 382 -2.85 -3.91 -22.47
N MET A 383 -3.44 -2.78 -22.90
CA MET A 383 -3.81 -2.56 -24.31
C MET A 383 -2.78 -1.71 -25.06
N GLN A 384 -2.36 -2.17 -26.25
CA GLN A 384 -1.45 -1.41 -27.10
C GLN A 384 -2.11 -0.14 -27.66
N GLU A 385 -3.41 -0.19 -27.99
CA GLU A 385 -4.16 0.96 -28.50
C GLU A 385 -4.07 2.18 -27.58
N VAL A 386 -4.06 1.97 -26.26
CA VAL A 386 -3.91 3.05 -25.28
C VAL A 386 -2.55 3.73 -25.40
N ILE A 387 -1.48 2.95 -25.62
CA ILE A 387 -0.12 3.47 -25.80
C ILE A 387 0.01 4.25 -27.12
N ASP A 388 -0.61 3.74 -28.18
CA ASP A 388 -0.57 4.41 -29.49
C ASP A 388 -1.28 5.77 -29.44
N LYS A 389 -2.39 5.85 -28.71
CA LYS A 389 -3.17 7.09 -28.48
C LYS A 389 -2.45 8.14 -27.62
N LEU A 390 -1.39 7.78 -26.88
CA LEU A 390 -0.64 8.76 -26.08
C LEU A 390 -0.05 9.89 -26.94
N ARG A 391 0.28 9.60 -28.20
CA ARG A 391 0.85 10.58 -29.16
C ARG A 391 -0.11 11.72 -29.48
N SER A 392 -1.42 11.52 -29.29
CA SER A 392 -2.45 12.55 -29.49
C SER A 392 -2.48 13.60 -28.37
N TYR A 393 -1.68 13.42 -27.31
CA TYR A 393 -1.64 14.30 -26.15
C TYR A 393 -0.21 14.82 -25.89
N PRO A 394 0.39 15.57 -26.83
CA PRO A 394 1.84 15.91 -26.81
C PRO A 394 2.26 16.82 -25.65
N HIS A 395 1.32 17.50 -24.99
CA HIS A 395 1.58 18.36 -23.82
C HIS A 395 1.76 17.58 -22.51
N TRP A 396 1.52 16.27 -22.51
CA TRP A 396 1.74 15.39 -21.37
C TRP A 396 3.02 14.58 -21.52
N ASN A 397 3.71 14.37 -20.39
CA ASN A 397 4.82 13.45 -20.29
C ASN A 397 4.29 12.10 -19.82
N PHE A 398 4.22 11.13 -20.73
CA PHE A 398 3.78 9.79 -20.41
C PHE A 398 4.96 8.87 -20.07
N TYR A 399 4.78 8.07 -19.04
CA TYR A 399 5.66 6.97 -18.65
C TYR A 399 4.84 5.70 -18.61
N TYR A 400 5.43 4.61 -19.05
CA TYR A 400 4.82 3.29 -19.00
C TYR A 400 5.92 2.25 -19.07
N THR A 401 5.61 1.06 -18.60
CA THR A 401 6.54 -0.08 -18.61
C THR A 401 6.72 -0.63 -20.02
N ASN A 402 7.94 -1.01 -20.39
CA ASN A 402 8.22 -1.54 -21.72
C ASN A 402 7.89 -3.04 -21.79
N VAL A 403 6.64 -3.36 -22.09
CA VAL A 403 6.12 -4.73 -22.21
C VAL A 403 5.28 -4.87 -23.47
N THR A 404 5.32 -6.03 -24.10
CA THR A 404 4.39 -6.37 -25.20
C THR A 404 2.96 -6.30 -24.67
N ARG A 405 2.06 -5.64 -25.39
CA ARG A 405 0.66 -5.42 -24.97
C ARG A 405 -0.33 -6.16 -25.87
N GLN A 406 -1.56 -6.29 -25.39
CA GLN A 406 -2.67 -6.86 -26.15
C GLN A 406 -3.00 -5.99 -27.36
N VAL A 407 -3.34 -6.67 -28.46
CA VAL A 407 -3.84 -6.06 -29.68
C VAL A 407 -5.16 -6.74 -30.04
N GLY A 408 -6.19 -5.96 -30.34
CA GLY A 408 -7.53 -6.49 -30.61
C GLY A 408 -8.16 -7.17 -29.40
N ASN A 409 -8.77 -8.34 -29.62
CA ASN A 409 -9.63 -9.02 -28.63
C ASN A 409 -8.95 -10.23 -27.96
N THR A 410 -7.62 -10.25 -27.87
CA THR A 410 -6.89 -11.32 -27.17
C THR A 410 -7.39 -11.45 -25.74
N SER A 411 -7.66 -12.68 -25.28
CA SER A 411 -8.07 -12.88 -23.88
C SER A 411 -6.92 -12.53 -22.92
N MET A 412 -7.24 -12.08 -21.71
CA MET A 412 -6.21 -11.82 -20.70
C MET A 412 -5.41 -13.08 -20.36
N ALA A 413 -6.04 -14.26 -20.42
CA ALA A 413 -5.38 -15.54 -20.18
C ALA A 413 -4.32 -15.85 -21.26
N ASP A 414 -4.67 -15.66 -22.53
CA ASP A 414 -3.74 -15.91 -23.64
C ASP A 414 -2.60 -14.89 -23.65
N TYR A 415 -2.91 -13.62 -23.39
CA TYR A 415 -1.92 -12.56 -23.25
C TYR A 415 -0.94 -12.80 -22.09
N THR A 416 -1.44 -13.15 -20.91
CA THR A 416 -0.55 -13.46 -19.78
C THR A 416 0.30 -14.71 -20.04
N THR A 417 -0.22 -15.66 -20.81
CA THR A 417 0.51 -16.84 -21.25
C THR A 417 1.62 -16.48 -22.22
N SER A 418 1.36 -15.61 -23.21
CA SER A 418 2.36 -15.20 -24.22
C SER A 418 3.52 -14.40 -23.62
N LEU A 419 3.26 -13.60 -22.58
CA LEU A 419 4.31 -12.89 -21.84
C LEU A 419 5.19 -13.79 -20.97
N GLY A 420 4.68 -14.96 -20.59
CA GLY A 420 5.29 -15.81 -19.57
C GLY A 420 5.06 -15.32 -18.14
N ARG A 421 5.30 -16.22 -17.18
CA ARG A 421 4.95 -16.03 -15.75
C ARG A 421 5.67 -14.86 -15.09
N LYS A 422 6.97 -14.70 -15.38
CA LYS A 422 7.83 -13.65 -14.82
C LYS A 422 7.37 -12.27 -15.24
N THR A 423 7.25 -12.03 -16.54
CA THR A 423 6.85 -10.74 -17.11
C THR A 423 5.43 -10.36 -16.71
N SER A 424 4.48 -11.30 -16.80
CA SER A 424 3.08 -11.09 -16.42
C SER A 424 2.83 -10.90 -14.92
N THR A 425 3.86 -11.07 -14.08
CA THR A 425 3.80 -10.85 -12.61
C THR A 425 4.61 -9.63 -12.19
N ASN A 426 5.88 -9.54 -12.61
CA ASN A 426 6.79 -8.46 -12.23
C ASN A 426 6.26 -7.08 -12.66
N TYR A 427 5.87 -6.93 -13.94
CA TYR A 427 5.47 -5.62 -14.48
C TYR A 427 4.22 -5.06 -13.80
N PRO A 428 3.13 -5.82 -13.62
CA PRO A 428 1.99 -5.29 -12.89
C PRO A 428 2.32 -4.96 -11.43
N LEU A 429 3.12 -5.77 -10.73
CA LEU A 429 3.53 -5.46 -9.34
C LEU A 429 4.33 -4.16 -9.25
N VAL A 430 5.24 -3.91 -10.19
CA VAL A 430 5.99 -2.65 -10.26
C VAL A 430 5.06 -1.48 -10.57
N ASN A 431 4.18 -1.60 -11.57
CA ASN A 431 3.17 -0.58 -11.87
C ASN A 431 2.29 -0.28 -10.65
N PHE A 432 1.89 -1.31 -9.90
CA PHE A 432 1.06 -1.19 -8.70
C PHE A 432 1.76 -0.40 -7.59
N LEU A 433 3.02 -0.72 -7.29
CA LEU A 433 3.78 -0.04 -6.25
C LEU A 433 4.12 1.41 -6.64
N MET A 434 4.49 1.66 -7.91
CA MET A 434 4.69 3.03 -8.39
C MET A 434 3.39 3.83 -8.35
N ALA A 435 2.25 3.23 -8.71
CA ALA A 435 0.93 3.86 -8.63
C ALA A 435 0.54 4.25 -7.20
N ALA A 436 0.88 3.39 -6.23
CA ALA A 436 0.70 3.68 -4.81
C ALA A 436 1.56 4.87 -4.34
N GLU A 437 2.70 5.10 -4.98
CA GLU A 437 3.64 6.19 -4.68
C GLU A 437 3.40 7.51 -5.45
N SER A 438 2.58 7.52 -6.50
CA SER A 438 2.18 8.72 -7.25
C SER A 438 1.32 9.71 -6.45
N ASP A 439 1.30 10.98 -6.84
CA ASP A 439 0.55 12.04 -6.15
C ASP A 439 -0.96 11.93 -6.38
N PHE A 440 -1.38 11.71 -7.62
CA PHE A 440 -2.80 11.56 -7.99
C PHE A 440 -3.07 10.17 -8.57
N PHE A 441 -4.34 9.74 -8.55
CA PHE A 441 -4.75 8.47 -9.14
C PHE A 441 -6.05 8.56 -9.94
N ILE A 442 -6.00 8.02 -11.15
CA ILE A 442 -7.10 7.87 -12.10
C ILE A 442 -7.21 6.39 -12.49
N GLY A 443 -8.42 5.84 -12.50
CA GLY A 443 -8.63 4.42 -12.80
C GLY A 443 -10.10 4.04 -12.85
N ALA A 444 -10.42 2.81 -13.24
CA ALA A 444 -11.79 2.29 -13.18
C ALA A 444 -12.12 1.62 -11.84
N LEU A 445 -13.18 2.07 -11.15
CA LEU A 445 -13.63 1.52 -9.85
C LEU A 445 -14.02 0.04 -9.96
N GLY A 446 -14.61 -0.36 -11.09
CA GLY A 446 -14.95 -1.78 -11.35
C GLY A 446 -13.75 -2.72 -11.53
N SER A 447 -12.53 -2.18 -11.49
CA SER A 447 -11.31 -2.98 -11.51
C SER A 447 -10.80 -3.22 -10.10
N THR A 448 -10.78 -4.49 -9.69
CA THR A 448 -10.15 -4.94 -8.43
C THR A 448 -8.71 -4.42 -8.31
N TRP A 449 -8.00 -4.28 -9.42
CA TRP A 449 -6.64 -3.74 -9.42
C TRP A 449 -6.60 -2.26 -9.03
N SER A 450 -7.45 -1.41 -9.62
CA SER A 450 -7.55 0.01 -9.25
C SER A 450 -7.96 0.17 -7.78
N TYR A 451 -8.90 -0.66 -7.35
CA TYR A 451 -9.37 -0.69 -5.98
C TYR A 451 -8.25 -1.02 -4.97
N LEU A 452 -7.39 -2.00 -5.28
CA LEU A 452 -6.27 -2.34 -4.41
C LEU A 452 -5.19 -1.25 -4.40
N ILE A 453 -4.94 -0.60 -5.54
CA ILE A 453 -4.03 0.56 -5.62
C ILE A 453 -4.55 1.69 -4.73
N ASP A 454 -5.84 2.04 -4.83
CA ASP A 454 -6.47 3.05 -3.98
C ASP A 454 -6.38 2.68 -2.49
N GLY A 455 -6.64 1.42 -2.13
CA GLY A 455 -6.46 0.93 -0.77
C GLY A 455 -5.03 1.11 -0.24
N MET A 456 -4.03 0.82 -1.06
CA MET A 456 -2.62 1.05 -0.71
C MET A 456 -2.25 2.52 -0.60
N ARG A 457 -2.83 3.39 -1.43
CA ARG A 457 -2.66 4.85 -1.33
C ARG A 457 -3.28 5.39 -0.05
N ASN A 458 -4.48 4.94 0.29
CA ASN A 458 -5.19 5.34 1.51
C ASN A 458 -4.40 4.97 2.77
N THR A 459 -3.92 3.73 2.87
CA THR A 459 -3.08 3.30 4.00
C THR A 459 -1.66 3.86 3.95
N GLY A 460 -1.21 4.35 2.79
CA GLY A 460 0.09 5.00 2.58
C GLY A 460 0.10 6.52 2.79
N GLY A 461 -0.92 7.09 3.44
CA GLY A 461 -0.97 8.53 3.77
C GLY A 461 -1.56 9.42 2.68
N LYS A 462 -2.18 8.85 1.63
CA LYS A 462 -2.75 9.61 0.50
C LYS A 462 -4.26 9.57 0.44
N VAL A 463 -4.92 9.34 1.57
CA VAL A 463 -6.39 9.33 1.67
C VAL A 463 -7.00 10.60 1.06
N MET A 464 -6.44 11.76 1.38
CA MET A 464 -6.95 13.06 0.92
C MET A 464 -6.57 13.42 -0.52
N ALA A 465 -5.68 12.66 -1.16
CA ALA A 465 -5.36 12.86 -2.59
C ALA A 465 -6.50 12.37 -3.50
N GLY A 466 -7.39 11.54 -2.95
CA GLY A 466 -8.59 11.06 -3.62
C GLY A 466 -8.34 10.09 -4.78
N TYR A 467 -9.44 9.66 -5.37
CA TYR A 467 -9.49 8.77 -6.50
C TYR A 467 -10.51 9.28 -7.53
N LEU A 468 -10.05 9.65 -8.73
CA LEU A 468 -10.91 10.01 -9.84
C LEU A 468 -11.21 8.77 -10.69
N SER A 469 -12.48 8.41 -10.82
CA SER A 469 -12.90 7.22 -11.55
C SER A 469 -13.79 7.50 -12.75
N VAL A 470 -13.53 6.75 -13.82
CA VAL A 470 -14.29 6.81 -15.09
C VAL A 470 -15.61 6.04 -15.05
N ASN A 471 -15.78 5.14 -14.06
CA ASN A 471 -16.99 4.35 -13.91
C ASN A 471 -17.35 4.15 -12.43
N LYS A 472 -18.56 3.67 -12.17
CA LYS A 472 -18.95 3.08 -10.89
C LYS A 472 -18.62 1.59 -10.90
N ASP A 473 -18.27 1.03 -9.74
CA ASP A 473 -18.22 -0.42 -9.54
C ASP A 473 -19.66 -1.01 -9.50
N ARG A 474 -19.78 -2.34 -9.59
CA ARG A 474 -21.06 -3.08 -9.55
C ARG A 474 -21.80 -3.00 -8.22
N TYR A 475 -21.15 -2.49 -7.18
CA TYR A 475 -21.66 -2.43 -5.81
C TYR A 475 -22.05 -1.01 -5.37
N TRP A 476 -22.19 -0.08 -6.33
CA TRP A 476 -22.65 1.31 -6.14
C TRP A 476 -24.08 1.53 -6.61
#